data_AF-A0A0S3PUH5-F1
#
_entry.id   AF-A0A0S3PUH5-F1
#
_cell.length_a   1.000
_cell.length_b   1.000
_cell.length_c   1.000
_cell.angle_alpha   90.00
_cell.angle_beta   90.00
_cell.angle_gamma   90.00
#
_symmetry.space_group_name_H-M   'P 1'
#
loop_
_entity.id
_entity.type
_entity.pdbx_description
1 polymer ?
#
loop_
_entity_poly.entity_id
_entity_poly.type
_entity_poly.pdbx_seq_one_letter_code
_entity_poly.pdbx_strand_id
1 'polypeptide(L)' 'MTAWSHTQGASPGGAKESSQGLRAAAQNLRQMARVAQDPAMAERLNRAADTYTARADKRAAAEAADRRTVPNA' A
#
# COMPACT_ATOMS: atom_id res chain seq x y z
N MET A 1 28.93 -30.55 2.28
CA MET A 1 28.10 -29.96 1.20
C MET A 1 26.94 -29.23 1.88
N THR A 2 27.08 -27.93 2.13
CA THR A 2 26.10 -27.15 2.91
C THR A 2 25.06 -26.56 1.97
N ALA A 3 23.84 -27.10 2.00
CA ALA A 3 22.71 -26.53 1.30
C ALA A 3 22.36 -25.18 1.94
N TRP A 4 22.75 -24.08 1.29
CA TRP A 4 22.15 -22.78 1.54
C TRP A 4 20.70 -22.87 1.07
N SER A 5 19.81 -23.20 2.02
CA SER A 5 18.38 -23.09 1.81
C SER A 5 18.04 -21.62 1.75
N HIS A 6 18.17 -21.03 0.56
CA HIS A 6 17.52 -19.76 0.21
C HIS A 6 16.03 -20.05 0.04
N THR A 7 15.37 -20.49 1.11
CA THR A 7 13.93 -20.30 1.24
C THR A 7 13.77 -18.80 1.47
N GLN A 8 13.73 -18.04 0.37
CA GLN A 8 12.85 -16.89 0.30
C GLN A 8 11.47 -17.42 0.70
N GLY A 9 11.18 -17.35 2.00
CA GLY A 9 9.85 -17.52 2.54
C GLY A 9 9.01 -16.36 2.05
N ALA A 10 8.68 -16.37 0.75
CA ALA A 10 7.51 -15.70 0.26
C ALA A 10 6.34 -16.40 0.97
N SER A 11 5.88 -15.82 2.07
CA SER A 11 4.56 -16.13 2.60
C SER A 11 3.57 -16.05 1.42
N PRO A 12 2.89 -17.14 1.02
CA PRO A 12 2.09 -17.17 -0.20
C PRO A 12 0.71 -16.55 0.01
N GLY A 13 0.64 -15.43 0.73
CA GLY A 13 -0.59 -14.69 1.03
C GLY A 13 -0.34 -13.24 1.44
N GLY A 14 -0.34 -12.32 0.47
CA GLY A 14 -0.85 -10.95 0.66
C GLY A 14 0.06 -9.85 1.27
N ALA A 15 1.27 -10.14 1.75
CA ALA A 15 2.12 -9.12 2.40
C ALA A 15 3.01 -8.29 1.43
N LYS A 16 2.64 -8.18 0.15
CA LYS A 16 3.10 -7.10 -0.72
C LYS A 16 2.04 -6.01 -0.61
N GLU A 17 2.36 -4.88 0.01
CA GLU A 17 1.47 -3.71 0.27
C GLU A 17 0.24 -3.68 -0.66
N SER A 18 -0.90 -4.19 -0.16
CA SER A 18 -2.14 -4.22 -0.94
C SER A 18 -2.65 -2.79 -1.16
N SER A 19 -3.44 -2.57 -2.21
CA SER A 19 -4.12 -1.27 -2.41
C SER A 19 -4.93 -0.85 -1.16
N GLN A 20 -5.48 -1.83 -0.44
CA GLN A 20 -6.16 -1.63 0.83
C GLN A 20 -5.23 -1.18 1.96
N GLY A 21 -4.05 -1.79 2.11
CA GLY A 21 -3.06 -1.39 3.12
C GLY A 21 -2.55 0.04 2.90
N LEU A 22 -2.33 0.41 1.64
CA LEU A 22 -1.92 1.77 1.27
C LEU A 22 -3.04 2.80 1.57
N ARG A 23 -4.31 2.44 1.35
CA ARG A 23 -5.46 3.29 1.73
C ARG A 23 -5.57 3.47 3.25
N ALA A 24 -5.38 2.41 4.03
CA ALA A 24 -5.41 2.49 5.49
C ALA A 24 -4.29 3.42 6.02
N ALA A 25 -3.07 3.31 5.46
CA ALA A 25 -1.98 4.21 5.81
C ALA A 25 -2.31 5.68 5.48
N ALA A 26 -2.86 5.96 4.31
CA ALA A 26 -3.30 7.31 3.94
C ALA A 26 -4.38 7.86 4.89
N GLN A 27 -5.34 7.03 5.29
CA GLN A 27 -6.38 7.43 6.25
C GLN A 27 -5.80 7.76 7.63
N ASN A 28 -4.89 6.93 8.15
CA ASN A 28 -4.21 7.19 9.41
C ASN A 28 -3.43 8.52 9.37
N LEU A 29 -2.70 8.78 8.28
CA LEU A 29 -1.97 10.04 8.08
C LEU A 29 -2.91 11.25 8.05
N ARG A 30 -4.08 11.14 7.40
CA ARG A 30 -5.09 12.21 7.42
C ARG A 30 -5.71 12.42 8.80
N GLN A 31 -5.92 11.35 9.58
CA GLN A 31 -6.38 11.48 10.96
C GLN A 31 -5.34 12.19 11.83
N MET A 32 -4.06 11.84 11.68
CA MET A 32 -2.95 12.53 12.35
C MET A 32 -2.87 14.00 11.93
N ALA A 33 -3.07 14.31 10.64
CA ALA A 33 -3.06 15.68 10.14
C ALA A 33 -4.19 16.54 10.74
N ARG A 34 -5.36 15.95 11.03
CA ARG A 34 -6.50 16.65 11.65
C ARG A 34 -6.25 17.04 13.10
N VAL A 35 -5.46 16.24 13.83
CA VAL A 35 -5.14 16.49 15.24
C VAL A 35 -3.79 17.19 15.42
N ALA A 36 -3.04 17.38 14.33
CA ALA A 36 -1.77 18.09 14.36
C ALA A 36 -2.03 19.57 14.67
N GLN A 37 -1.37 20.07 15.72
CA GLN A 37 -1.44 21.48 16.11
C GLN A 37 -0.59 22.38 15.20
N ASP A 38 0.47 21.82 14.62
CA ASP A 38 1.36 22.52 13.69
C ASP A 38 0.84 22.41 12.25
N PRO A 39 0.52 23.55 11.58
CA PRO A 39 0.03 23.54 10.21
C PRO A 39 1.01 22.93 9.22
N ALA A 40 2.32 23.14 9.39
CA ALA A 40 3.33 22.60 8.48
C ALA A 40 3.43 21.07 8.57
N MET A 41 3.30 20.51 9.78
CA MET A 41 3.20 19.07 10.01
C MET A 41 1.90 18.50 9.42
N ALA A 42 0.77 19.18 9.59
CA ALA A 42 -0.50 18.79 8.97
C ALA A 42 -0.38 18.73 7.43
N GLU A 43 0.26 19.73 6.80
CA GLU A 43 0.53 19.73 5.36
C GLU A 43 1.48 18.60 4.93
N ARG A 44 2.54 18.32 5.72
CA ARG A 44 3.45 17.19 5.46
C ARG A 44 2.72 15.85 5.53
N LEU A 45 1.90 15.65 6.55
CA LEU A 45 1.09 14.44 6.73
C LEU A 45 0.07 14.28 5.60
N ASN A 46 -0.58 15.37 5.17
CA ASN A 46 -1.49 15.34 4.02
C ASN A 46 -0.76 15.00 2.72
N ARG A 47 0.41 15.60 2.44
CA ARG A 47 1.23 15.24 1.26
C ARG A 47 1.68 13.78 1.27
N ALA A 48 2.03 13.25 2.46
CA ALA A 48 2.33 11.83 2.61
C ALA A 48 1.09 10.97 2.33
N ALA A 49 -0.08 11.33 2.88
CA ALA A 49 -1.32 10.61 2.63
C ALA A 49 -1.72 10.58 1.15
N ASP A 50 -1.50 11.67 0.42
CA ASP A 50 -1.76 11.74 -1.01
C ASP A 50 -0.81 10.84 -1.81
N THR A 51 0.45 10.76 -1.41
CA THR A 51 1.42 9.81 -2.00
C THR A 51 0.97 8.36 -1.81
N TYR A 52 0.52 7.99 -0.62
CA TYR A 52 -0.02 6.65 -0.35
C TYR A 52 -1.32 6.38 -1.10
N THR A 53 -2.20 7.38 -1.24
CA THR A 53 -3.44 7.27 -2.03
C THR A 53 -3.13 7.01 -3.50
N ALA A 54 -2.22 7.78 -4.10
CA ALA A 54 -1.82 7.59 -5.49
C ALA A 54 -1.16 6.22 -5.74
N ARG A 55 -0.36 5.72 -4.79
CA ARG A 55 0.19 4.36 -4.85
C ARG A 55 -0.90 3.30 -4.75
N ALA A 56 -1.87 3.49 -3.86
CA ALA A 56 -3.00 2.59 -3.71
C ALA A 56 -3.81 2.49 -5.01
N ASP A 57 -4.05 3.60 -5.69
CA ASP A 57 -4.82 3.61 -6.93
C ASP A 57 -4.07 2.96 -8.09
N LYS A 58 -2.76 3.19 -8.21
CA LYS A 58 -1.92 2.46 -9.18
C LYS A 58 -1.97 0.95 -8.94
N ARG A 59 -1.94 0.54 -7.67
CA ARG A 59 -2.03 -0.88 -7.30
C ARG A 59 -3.41 -1.45 -7.58
N ALA A 60 -4.47 -0.71 -7.25
CA ALA A 60 -5.85 -1.12 -7.54
C ALA A 60 -6.12 -1.23 -9.04
N ALA A 61 -5.55 -0.34 -9.86
CA ALA A 61 -5.64 -0.42 -11.31
C ALA A 61 -4.92 -1.68 -11.86
N ALA A 62 -3.74 -2.01 -11.32
CA ALA A 62 -3.02 -3.23 -11.68
C ALA A 62 -3.78 -4.50 -11.22
N GLU A 63 -4.35 -4.49 -10.02
CA GLU A 63 -5.17 -5.58 -9.48
C GLU A 63 -6.47 -5.77 -10.29
N ALA A 64 -7.08 -4.69 -10.77
CA ALA A 64 -8.27 -4.75 -11.63
C ALA A 64 -7.93 -5.27 -13.04
N ALA A 65 -6.75 -4.95 -13.56
CA ALA A 65 -6.27 -5.47 -14.85
C ALA A 65 -5.99 -6.98 -14.78
N ASP A 66 -5.32 -7.44 -13.73
CA ASP A 66 -5.04 -8.86 -13.47
C ASP A 66 -6.31 -9.74 -13.50
N ARG A 67 -7.38 -9.26 -12.85
CA ARG A 67 -8.68 -9.95 -12.83
C ARG A 67 -9.36 -10.08 -14.20
N ARG A 68 -9.04 -9.19 -15.15
CA ARG A 68 -9.61 -9.23 -16.52
C ARG A 68 -8.80 -10.11 -17.46
N THR A 69 -7.52 -10.36 -17.13
CA THR A 69 -6.59 -11.15 -17.95
C THR A 69 -6.64 -12.64 -17.69
N VAL A 70 -7.17 -13.09 -16.56
CA VAL A 70 -7.51 -14.51 -16.35
C VAL A 70 -8.85 -14.77 -17.05
N PRO A 71 -8.89 -15.55 -18.14
CA PRO A 71 -10.16 -15.89 -18.76
C PRO A 71 -10.99 -16.68 -17.75
N ASN A 72 -12.13 -16.13 -17.35
CA ASN A 72 -13.13 -16.82 -16.57
C ASN A 72 -13.67 -17.98 -17.43
N ALA A 73 -13.15 -19.19 -17.21
CA ALA A 73 -13.63 -20.44 -17.80
C ALA A 73 -14.88 -20.95 -17.06
#